data_AF-A0A9Q3PPM8-F1
#
_entry.id   AF-A0A9Q3PPM8-F1
#
_cell.length_a   1.000
_cell.length_b   1.000
_cell.length_c   1.000
_cell.angle_alpha   90.00
_cell.angle_beta   90.00
_cell.angle_gamma   90.00
#
_symmetry.space_group_name_H-M   'P 1'
#
loop_
_entity.id
_entity.type
_entity.pdbx_description
1 polymer ?
#
loop_
_entity_poly.entity_id
_entity_poly.type
_entity_poly.pdbx_seq_one_letter_code
_entity_poly.pdbx_strand_id
1 'polypeptide(L)'
;MRHDLIDVLYTYKNAFASDNKPSGTIKGHEVDITFNIDGPYPPVLRRPAYSASPRAGEALEKHIQELIQLGVLRKVGHNEEV
;
A
#
# COMPACT_ATOMS: atom_id res chain seq x y z
N MET A 1 -37.11 -1.37 -12.58
CA MET A 1 -36.28 -2.25 -11.73
C MET A 1 -34.86 -2.44 -12.26
N ARG A 2 -34.61 -3.05 -13.44
CA ARG A 2 -33.22 -3.23 -13.93
C ARG A 2 -32.52 -1.94 -14.35
N HIS A 3 -33.27 -0.98 -14.90
CA HIS A 3 -32.73 0.33 -15.31
C HIS A 3 -32.35 1.17 -14.08
N ASP A 4 -33.25 1.25 -13.09
CA ASP A 4 -33.03 2.01 -11.86
C ASP A 4 -31.74 1.61 -11.13
N LEU A 5 -31.40 0.32 -11.10
CA LEU A 5 -30.15 -0.16 -10.51
C LEU A 5 -28.92 0.29 -11.30
N ILE A 6 -28.97 0.22 -12.63
CA ILE A 6 -27.86 0.64 -13.49
C ILE A 6 -27.62 2.15 -13.33
N ASP A 7 -28.69 2.95 -13.26
CA ASP A 7 -28.59 4.39 -13.07
C ASP A 7 -27.92 4.75 -11.73
N VAL A 8 -28.26 4.02 -10.66
CA VAL A 8 -27.61 4.18 -9.35
C VAL A 8 -26.13 3.80 -9.42
N LEU A 9 -25.79 2.65 -10.00
CA LEU A 9 -24.39 2.21 -10.13
C LEU A 9 -23.57 3.19 -10.98
N TYR A 10 -24.16 3.73 -12.04
CA TYR A 10 -23.50 4.72 -12.89
C TYR A 10 -23.28 6.04 -12.15
N THR A 11 -24.30 6.51 -11.43
CA THR A 11 -24.25 7.74 -10.62
C THR A 11 -23.15 7.67 -9.57
N TYR A 12 -23.03 6.54 -8.87
CA TYR A 12 -22.05 6.33 -7.81
C TYR A 12 -20.81 5.55 -8.24
N LYS A 13 -20.48 5.50 -9.55
CA LYS A 13 -19.36 4.70 -10.07
C LYS A 13 -18.01 4.97 -9.39
N ASN A 14 -17.81 6.19 -8.90
CA ASN A 14 -16.58 6.60 -8.21
C ASN A 14 -16.49 6.10 -6.76
N ALA A 15 -17.58 5.60 -6.18
CA ALA A 15 -17.58 4.97 -4.86
C ALA A 15 -17.06 3.53 -4.90
N PHE A 16 -16.96 2.94 -6.10
CA PHE A 16 -16.42 1.60 -6.31
C PHE A 16 -14.96 1.67 -6.74
N ALA A 17 -14.18 0.69 -6.30
CA ALA A 17 -12.83 0.50 -6.82
C ALA A 17 -12.88 0.19 -8.32
N SER A 18 -11.96 0.76 -9.08
CA SER A 18 -11.80 0.47 -10.51
C SER A 18 -10.33 0.20 -10.81
N ASP A 19 -10.04 -0.40 -11.97
CA ASP A 19 -8.65 -0.69 -12.37
C ASP A 19 -7.76 0.57 -12.38
N ASN A 20 -8.35 1.74 -12.68
CA ASN A 20 -7.64 3.02 -12.69
C ASN A 20 -7.57 3.71 -11.32
N LYS A 21 -8.45 3.34 -10.39
CA LYS A 21 -8.50 3.86 -9.01
C LYS A 21 -8.85 2.71 -8.07
N PRO A 22 -7.90 1.81 -7.79
CA PRO A 22 -8.15 0.64 -6.96
C PRO A 22 -8.23 1.00 -5.47
N SER A 23 -7.66 2.14 -5.05
CA SER A 23 -7.65 2.58 -3.67
C SER A 23 -8.51 3.82 -3.43
N GLY A 24 -9.31 3.76 -2.36
CA GLY A 24 -10.05 4.90 -1.81
C GLY A 24 -9.25 5.64 -0.75
N THR A 25 -8.01 6.05 -1.06
CA THR A 25 -7.17 6.76 -0.08
C THR A 25 -7.87 8.04 0.36
N ILE A 26 -8.17 8.13 1.66
CA ILE A 26 -8.75 9.34 2.26
C ILE A 26 -7.59 10.27 2.61
N LYS A 27 -7.50 11.41 1.91
CA LYS A 27 -6.48 12.43 2.18
C LYS A 27 -6.74 13.10 3.54
N GLY A 28 -5.69 13.37 4.32
CA GLY A 28 -5.80 14.06 5.62
C GLY A 28 -6.03 13.16 6.83
N HIS A 29 -5.85 11.84 6.66
CA HIS A 29 -5.85 10.86 7.76
C HIS A 29 -4.49 10.17 7.86
N GLU A 30 -3.42 10.96 7.81
CA GLU A 30 -2.08 10.45 8.09
C GLU A 30 -2.00 9.95 9.54
N VAL A 31 -1.46 8.74 9.72
CA VAL A 31 -1.30 8.14 11.05
C VAL A 31 0.10 8.44 11.54
N ASP A 32 0.19 9.11 12.69
CA ASP A 32 1.44 9.26 13.43
C ASP A 32 1.60 8.06 14.38
N ILE A 33 2.68 7.29 14.19
CA ILE A 33 2.98 6.08 14.98
C ILE A 33 4.21 6.38 15.82
N THR A 34 4.01 6.64 17.11
CA THR A 34 5.09 6.89 18.06
C THR A 34 5.54 5.60 18.75
N PHE A 35 6.85 5.42 18.90
CA PHE A 35 7.38 4.33 19.71
C PHE A 35 7.19 4.61 21.21
N ASN A 36 6.88 3.56 21.97
CA ASN A 36 6.79 3.63 23.43
C ASN A 36 8.15 3.46 24.13
N ILE A 37 9.24 3.44 23.37
CA ILE A 37 10.60 3.23 23.86
C ILE A 37 11.56 4.20 23.18
N ASP A 38 12.59 4.60 23.92
CA ASP A 38 13.71 5.36 23.39
C ASP A 38 14.83 4.44 22.90
N GLY A 39 15.70 4.96 22.04
CA GLY A 39 16.84 4.22 21.51
C GLY A 39 17.86 3.80 22.58
N PRO A 40 18.72 2.79 22.30
CA PRO A 40 18.86 2.11 21.01
C PRO A 40 17.77 1.06 20.75
N TYR A 41 17.21 1.10 19.54
CA TYR A 41 16.18 0.14 19.15
C TYR A 41 16.70 -1.30 19.12
N PRO A 42 15.85 -2.29 19.45
CA PRO A 42 16.31 -3.66 19.54
C PRO A 42 16.81 -4.17 18.17
N PRO A 43 17.92 -4.93 18.12
CA PRO A 43 18.51 -5.43 16.87
C PRO A 43 17.54 -6.25 16.01
N VAL A 44 16.46 -6.77 16.60
CA VAL A 44 15.35 -7.45 15.91
C VAL A 44 14.77 -6.65 14.75
N LEU A 45 14.78 -5.31 14.84
CA LEU A 45 14.28 -4.44 13.78
C LEU A 45 15.23 -4.34 12.58
N ARG A 46 16.48 -4.78 12.72
CA ARG A 46 17.51 -4.77 11.66
C ARG A 46 17.77 -6.16 11.07
N ARG A 47 16.75 -7.02 11.05
CA ARG A 47 16.89 -8.35 10.47
C ARG A 47 16.99 -8.26 8.94
N PRO A 48 17.90 -9.04 8.31
CA PRO A 48 17.87 -9.17 6.87
C PRO A 48 16.54 -9.79 6.43
N ALA A 49 16.10 -9.44 5.23
CA ALA A 49 14.95 -10.12 4.63
C ALA A 49 15.22 -11.62 4.51
N TYR A 50 14.20 -12.43 4.80
CA TYR A 50 14.27 -13.86 4.56
C TYR A 50 14.40 -14.15 3.06
N SER A 51 15.11 -15.20 2.71
CA SER A 51 15.23 -15.62 1.31
C SER A 51 13.87 -16.08 0.77
N ALA A 52 13.47 -15.52 -0.37
CA ALA A 52 12.33 -16.01 -1.13
C ALA A 52 12.79 -17.06 -2.15
N SER A 53 11.91 -18.00 -2.51
CA SER A 53 12.16 -18.86 -3.66
C SER A 53 12.13 -18.03 -4.95
N PRO A 54 12.83 -18.43 -6.03
CA PRO A 54 12.87 -17.65 -7.27
C PRO A 54 11.47 -17.32 -7.81
N ARG A 55 10.58 -18.32 -7.84
CA ARG A 55 9.18 -18.15 -8.26
C ARG A 55 8.41 -17.18 -7.36
N ALA A 56 8.62 -17.24 -6.04
CA ALA A 56 7.97 -16.32 -5.12
C ALA A 56 8.51 -14.89 -5.29
N GLY A 57 9.81 -14.74 -5.50
CA GLY A 57 10.45 -13.45 -5.77
C GLY A 57 9.87 -12.76 -7.01
N GLU A 58 9.74 -13.50 -8.13
CA GLU A 58 9.17 -12.97 -9.37
C GLU A 58 7.71 -12.49 -9.20
N ALA A 59 6.89 -13.27 -8.50
CA ALA A 59 5.50 -12.91 -8.22
C ALA A 59 5.41 -11.67 -7.30
N LEU A 60 6.25 -11.61 -6.27
CA LEU A 60 6.31 -10.48 -5.36
C LEU A 60 6.77 -9.20 -6.07
N GLU A 61 7.77 -9.29 -6.94
CA GLU A 61 8.30 -8.15 -7.69
C GLU A 61 7.19 -7.48 -8.51
N LYS A 62 6.35 -8.27 -9.20
CA LYS A 62 5.21 -7.74 -9.96
C LYS A 62 4.28 -6.90 -9.08
N HIS A 63 3.89 -7.42 -7.91
CA HIS A 63 2.98 -6.73 -7.01
C HIS A 63 3.64 -5.52 -6.33
N ILE A 64 4.93 -5.58 -6.01
CA ILE A 64 5.67 -4.44 -5.48
C ILE A 64 5.66 -3.29 -6.49
N GLN A 65 5.91 -3.59 -7.78
CA GLN A 65 5.87 -2.57 -8.84
C GLN A 65 4.47 -1.94 -9.00
N GLU A 66 3.41 -2.75 -8.94
CA GLU A 66 2.02 -2.24 -8.95
C GLU A 66 1.76 -1.28 -7.79
N LEU A 67 2.19 -1.64 -6.57
CA LEU A 67 2.02 -0.80 -5.38
C LEU A 67 2.84 0.50 -5.42
N ILE A 68 4.03 0.47 -6.04
CA ILE A 68 4.84 1.68 -6.27
C ILE A 68 4.13 2.62 -7.24
N GLN A 69 3.59 2.09 -8.35
CA GLN A 69 2.86 2.89 -9.34
C GLN A 69 1.60 3.53 -8.75
N LEU A 70 0.93 2.82 -7.82
CA LEU A 70 -0.22 3.35 -7.08
C LEU A 70 0.15 4.36 -5.98
N GLY A 71 1.44 4.59 -5.73
CA GLY A 71 1.92 5.50 -4.69
C GLY A 71 1.68 4.98 -3.26
N VAL A 72 1.39 3.68 -3.10
CA VAL A 72 1.21 3.02 -1.80
C VAL A 72 2.58 2.71 -1.19
N LEU A 73 3.52 2.24 -2.02
CA LEU A 73 4.91 2.01 -1.62
C LEU A 73 5.81 3.08 -2.23
N ARG A 74 6.84 3.47 -1.48
CA ARG A 74 7.93 4.31 -1.98
C ARG A 74 9.27 3.74 -1.54
N LYS A 75 10.31 3.98 -2.34
CA LYS A 75 11.68 3.65 -1.95
C LYS A 75 12.14 4.64 -0.87
N VAL A 76 12.63 4.12 0.24
CA VAL A 76 13.24 4.89 1.33
C VAL A 76 14.73 4.60 1.35
N GLY A 77 15.54 5.65 1.43
CA GLY A 77 17.01 5.53 1.48
C GLY A 77 17.48 5.00 2.84
N HIS A 78 18.66 4.36 2.89
CA HIS A 78 19.23 3.87 4.15
C HIS A 78 19.52 4.98 5.18
N ASN A 79 19.63 6.23 4.72
CA ASN A 79 19.93 7.41 5.52
C ASN A 79 18.74 8.37 5.64
N GLU A 80 17.55 7.98 5.15
CA GLU A 80 16.36 8.80 5.28
C GLU A 80 15.77 8.55 6.66
N GLU A 81 15.79 9.56 7.53
CA GLU A 81 15.03 9.54 8.78
C GLU A 81 13.55 9.64 8.42
N VAL A 82 12.78 8.61 8.81
CA VAL A 82 11.32 8.52 8.64
C VAL A 82 10.68 8.65 10.00
#